data_AF-A0A318E4P6-F1
#
_entry.id   AF-A0A318E4P6-F1
#
_cell.length_a   1.000
_cell.length_b   1.000
_cell.length_c   1.000
_cell.angle_alpha   90.00
_cell.angle_beta   90.00
_cell.angle_gamma   90.00
#
_symmetry.space_group_name_H-M   'P 1'
#
loop_
_entity.id
_entity.type
_entity.pdbx_description
1 polymer ?
#
loop_
_entity_poly.entity_id
_entity_poly.type
_entity_poly.pdbx_seq_one_letter_code
_entity_poly.pdbx_strand_id
1 'polypeptide(L)'
;MDANIQQVQVVLFYNFWKSTNLFKIADSFDKSFANIFDGGQKSVLPVNDQTPPEVPRIIMSSQNGEYQFQLSLLRANFIIQGEVSSKINKAVDFAKKITDVSLNDYNWSINRVGLVINAKKEFNNNALKFLDKHYFSNNLQSQEKQKEIHSLIEDVWEDEKVNQWLRLKANDNYLNIVVDRNLVPDDDRDLSKSDIFQYLEISSEKIKEIISNLPDQ
;
A
#
# COMPACT_ATOMS: atom_id res chain seq x y z
N MET A 1 18.17 -7.63 14.71
CA MET A 1 18.15 -7.19 13.30
C MET A 1 16.75 -6.66 13.03
N ASP A 2 16.65 -5.44 12.53
CA ASP A 2 15.38 -4.79 12.24
C ASP A 2 14.72 -5.39 10.99
N ALA A 3 13.39 -5.34 10.90
CA ALA A 3 12.68 -5.83 9.72
C ALA A 3 12.99 -4.92 8.52
N ASN A 4 13.43 -5.52 7.41
CA ASN A 4 13.71 -4.80 6.19
C ASN A 4 12.41 -4.60 5.38
N ILE A 5 12.00 -3.35 5.17
CA ILE A 5 10.82 -3.01 4.36
C ILE A 5 11.12 -3.32 2.89
N GLN A 6 10.43 -4.32 2.35
CA GLN A 6 10.57 -4.74 0.95
C GLN A 6 9.72 -3.88 0.01
N GLN A 7 8.48 -3.60 0.40
CA GLN A 7 7.52 -2.86 -0.41
C GLN A 7 6.65 -1.94 0.44
N VAL A 8 6.31 -0.77 -0.11
CA VAL A 8 5.24 0.10 0.39
C VAL A 8 4.27 0.38 -0.76
N GLN A 9 2.98 0.29 -0.49
CA GLN A 9 1.91 0.59 -1.44
C GLN A 9 0.94 1.57 -0.81
N VAL A 10 0.60 2.63 -1.53
CA VAL A 10 -0.54 3.51 -1.23
C VAL A 10 -1.63 3.27 -2.25
N VAL A 11 -2.88 3.25 -1.78
CA VAL A 11 -4.07 3.10 -2.60
C VAL A 11 -5.04 4.22 -2.28
N LEU A 12 -5.44 4.98 -3.30
CA LEU A 12 -6.55 5.94 -3.22
C LEU A 12 -7.71 5.39 -4.02
N PHE A 13 -8.89 5.30 -3.41
CA PHE A 13 -10.12 4.84 -4.05
C PHE A 13 -11.00 6.01 -4.43
N TYR A 14 -11.66 5.92 -5.58
CA TYR A 14 -12.49 6.97 -6.15
C TYR A 14 -13.95 6.54 -6.23
N ASN A 15 -14.87 7.50 -6.15
CA ASN A 15 -16.31 7.32 -6.40
C ASN A 15 -16.67 7.13 -7.90
N PHE A 16 -15.77 6.49 -8.64
CA PHE A 16 -15.78 6.32 -10.10
C PHE A 16 -15.56 7.63 -10.89
N TRP A 17 -14.55 7.65 -11.76
CA TRP A 17 -14.29 8.77 -12.68
C TRP A 17 -14.37 8.34 -14.14
N LYS A 18 -14.59 9.31 -15.05
CA LYS A 18 -14.52 9.12 -16.50
C LYS A 18 -13.65 10.19 -17.14
N SER A 19 -12.97 9.83 -18.22
CA SER A 19 -12.28 10.79 -19.09
C SER A 19 -12.19 10.26 -20.50
N THR A 20 -12.26 11.18 -21.47
CA THR A 20 -12.05 10.88 -22.88
C THR A 20 -10.59 10.96 -23.29
N ASN A 21 -9.70 11.50 -22.44
CA ASN A 21 -8.28 11.68 -22.75
C ASN A 21 -7.38 11.11 -21.64
N LEU A 22 -7.17 9.80 -21.71
CA LEU A 22 -6.29 9.07 -20.79
C LEU A 22 -4.81 9.45 -20.93
N PHE A 23 -4.37 9.90 -22.11
CA PHE A 23 -2.99 10.35 -22.33
C PHE A 23 -2.70 11.63 -21.56
N LYS A 24 -3.63 12.59 -21.56
CA LYS A 24 -3.50 13.83 -20.76
C LYS A 24 -3.43 13.52 -19.26
N ILE A 25 -4.24 12.56 -18.80
CA ILE A 25 -4.20 12.09 -17.41
C ILE A 25 -2.83 11.48 -17.08
N ALA A 26 -2.33 10.59 -17.93
CA ALA A 26 -1.02 9.97 -17.73
C ALA A 26 0.09 11.02 -17.61
N ASP A 27 0.09 12.00 -18.51
CA ASP A 27 1.06 13.11 -18.53
C ASP A 27 0.95 14.01 -17.29
N SER A 28 -0.25 14.33 -16.79
CA SER A 28 -0.45 15.07 -15.54
C SER A 28 0.19 14.36 -14.34
N PHE A 29 -0.08 13.06 -14.18
CA PHE A 29 0.51 12.29 -13.07
C PHE A 29 2.03 12.18 -13.20
N ASP A 30 2.53 11.85 -14.39
CA ASP A 30 3.96 11.71 -14.66
C ASP A 30 4.74 13.00 -14.34
N LYS A 31 4.22 14.16 -14.76
CA LYS A 31 4.78 15.48 -14.43
C LYS A 31 4.76 15.76 -12.93
N SER A 32 3.65 15.46 -12.24
CA SER A 32 3.54 15.60 -10.78
C SER A 32 4.59 14.76 -10.04
N PHE A 33 4.95 13.61 -10.62
CA PHE A 33 5.99 12.73 -10.12
C PHE A 33 7.41 13.13 -10.53
N ALA A 34 7.60 14.31 -11.14
CA ALA A 34 8.89 14.75 -11.66
C ALA A 34 9.55 13.72 -12.61
N ASN A 35 8.71 13.05 -13.40
CA ASN A 35 9.11 12.10 -14.44
C ASN A 35 9.99 10.94 -13.96
N ILE A 36 9.79 10.43 -12.73
CA ILE A 36 10.50 9.24 -12.22
C ILE A 36 10.30 7.97 -13.07
N PHE A 37 9.34 7.99 -13.99
CA PHE A 37 9.04 6.90 -14.91
C PHE A 37 9.72 7.06 -16.28
N ASP A 38 10.54 8.09 -16.49
CA ASP A 38 11.30 8.28 -17.72
C ASP A 38 12.28 7.12 -17.96
N GLY A 39 12.39 6.71 -19.22
CA GLY A 39 13.16 5.52 -19.62
C GLY A 39 12.53 4.18 -19.19
N GLY A 40 11.39 4.21 -18.49
CA GLY A 40 10.62 3.04 -18.08
C GLY A 40 9.41 2.76 -18.97
N GLN A 41 8.47 1.98 -18.45
CA GLN A 41 7.22 1.65 -19.14
C GLN A 41 6.17 2.73 -18.85
N LYS A 42 5.54 3.27 -19.90
CA LYS A 42 4.31 4.07 -19.79
C LYS A 42 3.30 3.51 -20.77
N SER A 43 2.15 3.08 -20.28
CA SER A 43 1.12 2.42 -21.08
C SER A 43 -0.25 2.94 -20.73
N VAL A 44 -0.99 3.37 -21.75
CA VAL A 44 -2.43 3.63 -21.68
C VAL A 44 -3.11 2.46 -22.37
N LEU A 45 -3.87 1.66 -21.61
CA LEU A 45 -4.49 0.45 -22.14
C LEU A 45 -5.75 0.81 -22.93
N PRO A 46 -5.98 0.19 -24.11
CA PRO A 46 -7.23 0.33 -24.82
C PRO A 46 -8.33 -0.36 -24.01
N VAL A 47 -9.20 0.43 -23.41
CA VAL A 47 -10.32 -0.07 -22.63
C VAL A 47 -11.62 0.24 -23.34
N ASN A 48 -12.49 -0.75 -23.41
CA ASN A 48 -13.86 -0.60 -23.89
C ASN A 48 -14.81 -0.51 -22.69
N ASP A 49 -16.08 -0.18 -22.98
CA ASP A 49 -17.11 -0.05 -21.94
C ASP A 49 -17.42 -1.36 -21.20
N GLN A 50 -16.98 -2.50 -21.75
CA GLN A 50 -17.10 -3.82 -21.10
C GLN A 50 -15.95 -4.14 -20.15
N THR A 51 -14.87 -3.35 -20.17
CA THR A 51 -13.70 -3.61 -19.34
C THR A 51 -14.04 -3.26 -17.89
N PRO A 52 -13.90 -4.19 -16.93
CA PRO A 52 -14.22 -3.92 -15.52
C PRO A 52 -13.50 -2.66 -15.01
N PRO A 53 -14.15 -1.84 -14.17
CA PRO A 53 -13.61 -0.53 -13.79
C PRO A 53 -12.34 -0.64 -12.92
N GLU A 54 -12.08 -1.82 -12.36
CA GLU A 54 -10.92 -2.13 -11.52
C GLU A 54 -9.63 -2.37 -12.29
N VAL A 55 -9.76 -2.68 -13.57
CA VAL A 55 -8.62 -2.95 -14.45
C VAL A 55 -7.87 -1.62 -14.66
N PRO A 56 -6.55 -1.55 -14.46
CA PRO A 56 -5.79 -0.34 -14.73
C PRO A 56 -5.99 0.15 -16.17
N ARG A 57 -6.24 1.44 -16.33
CA ARG A 57 -6.29 2.16 -17.61
C ARG A 57 -4.92 2.75 -17.96
N ILE A 58 -4.16 3.13 -16.93
CA ILE A 58 -2.83 3.71 -17.06
C ILE A 58 -1.89 2.91 -16.17
N ILE A 59 -0.74 2.52 -16.71
CA ILE A 59 0.33 1.83 -15.98
C ILE A 59 1.64 2.54 -16.30
N MET A 60 2.36 2.95 -15.26
CA MET A 60 3.69 3.54 -15.37
C MET A 60 4.64 2.82 -14.42
N SER A 61 5.84 2.50 -14.90
CA SER A 61 6.88 1.82 -14.12
C SER A 61 8.23 2.44 -14.42
N SER A 62 9.06 2.64 -13.41
CA SER A 62 10.44 3.13 -13.61
C SER A 62 11.27 2.06 -14.31
N GLN A 63 12.38 2.45 -14.95
CA GLN A 63 13.25 1.55 -15.71
C GLN A 63 13.76 0.35 -14.88
N ASN A 64 14.03 0.57 -13.59
CA ASN A 64 14.49 -0.44 -12.64
C ASN A 64 13.37 -1.15 -11.88
N GLY A 65 12.10 -0.82 -12.15
CA GLY A 65 10.94 -1.41 -11.47
C GLY A 65 10.74 -0.99 -10.01
N GLU A 66 11.54 -0.05 -9.49
CA GLU A 66 11.42 0.42 -8.10
C GLU A 66 10.11 1.16 -7.83
N TYR A 67 9.60 1.89 -8.82
CA TYR A 67 8.36 2.66 -8.70
C TYR A 67 7.36 2.15 -9.72
N GLN A 68 6.13 1.95 -9.28
CA GLN A 68 5.02 1.61 -10.15
C GLN A 68 3.78 2.42 -9.77
N PHE A 69 3.14 3.01 -10.78
CA PHE A 69 1.85 3.67 -10.66
C PHE A 69 0.83 2.99 -11.56
N GLN A 70 -0.36 2.74 -11.03
CA GLN A 70 -1.48 2.18 -11.77
C GLN A 70 -2.72 2.99 -11.48
N LEU A 71 -3.42 3.42 -12.52
CA LEU A 71 -4.68 4.15 -12.39
C LEU A 71 -5.79 3.38 -13.09
N SER A 72 -6.84 3.05 -12.35
CA SER A 72 -8.09 2.46 -12.81
C SER A 72 -9.25 3.44 -12.54
N LEU A 73 -10.47 3.12 -12.98
CA LEU A 73 -11.61 4.03 -12.79
C LEU A 73 -12.02 4.15 -11.31
N LEU A 74 -11.72 3.15 -10.48
CA LEU A 74 -12.04 3.14 -9.04
C LEU A 74 -10.85 3.36 -8.11
N ARG A 75 -9.60 3.30 -8.60
CA ARG A 75 -8.44 3.49 -7.72
C ARG A 75 -7.16 3.88 -8.44
N ALA A 76 -6.32 4.62 -7.72
CA ALA A 76 -4.90 4.76 -7.99
C ALA A 76 -4.10 3.88 -7.02
N ASN A 77 -3.09 3.18 -7.53
CA ASN A 77 -2.11 2.45 -6.74
C ASN A 77 -0.73 3.03 -7.03
N PHE A 78 0.02 3.33 -5.99
CA PHE A 78 1.43 3.68 -6.08
C PHE A 78 2.24 2.72 -5.23
N ILE A 79 3.21 2.06 -5.83
CA ILE A 79 3.99 0.98 -5.23
C ILE A 79 5.46 1.35 -5.33
N ILE A 80 6.17 1.27 -4.20
CA ILE A 80 7.63 1.38 -4.12
C ILE A 80 8.20 0.04 -3.65
N GLN A 81 9.15 -0.50 -4.41
CA GLN A 81 9.84 -1.77 -4.13
C GLN A 81 11.36 -1.53 -3.93
N GLY A 82 12.16 -2.59 -3.78
CA GLY A 82 13.63 -2.52 -3.80
C GLY A 82 14.28 -2.30 -2.42
N GLU A 83 15.37 -1.55 -2.34
CA GLU A 83 16.09 -1.20 -1.09
C GLU A 83 16.10 0.33 -0.90
N VAL A 84 14.97 0.98 -1.17
CA VAL A 84 14.85 2.43 -1.02
C VAL A 84 14.78 2.79 0.47
N SER A 85 15.77 3.52 0.97
CA SER A 85 15.69 4.13 2.31
C SER A 85 14.53 5.12 2.33
N SER A 86 13.80 5.22 3.45
CA SER A 86 12.63 6.11 3.62
C SER A 86 11.41 5.85 2.71
N LYS A 87 11.24 4.61 2.19
CA LYS A 87 10.08 4.23 1.34
C LYS A 87 8.74 4.74 1.85
N ILE A 88 8.47 4.59 3.14
CA ILE A 88 7.18 4.97 3.73
C ILE A 88 6.92 6.46 3.48
N ASN A 89 7.87 7.32 3.88
CA ASN A 89 7.74 8.77 3.74
C ASN A 89 7.60 9.16 2.26
N LYS A 90 8.40 8.55 1.37
CA LYS A 90 8.27 8.77 -0.08
C LYS A 90 6.89 8.38 -0.60
N ALA A 91 6.38 7.21 -0.20
CA ALA A 91 5.04 6.76 -0.61
C ALA A 91 3.96 7.74 -0.15
N VAL A 92 4.06 8.26 1.08
CA VAL A 92 3.17 9.32 1.58
C VAL A 92 3.29 10.59 0.73
N ASP A 93 4.50 11.06 0.44
CA ASP A 93 4.71 12.26 -0.40
C ASP A 93 4.15 12.08 -1.82
N PHE A 94 4.34 10.89 -2.41
CA PHE A 94 3.76 10.57 -3.72
C PHE A 94 2.24 10.46 -3.68
N ALA A 95 1.67 9.94 -2.60
CA ALA A 95 0.22 9.92 -2.42
C ALA A 95 -0.38 11.33 -2.28
N LYS A 96 0.32 12.26 -1.62
CA LYS A 96 -0.04 13.67 -1.58
C LYS A 96 -0.09 14.29 -2.98
N LYS A 97 0.91 13.98 -3.82
CA LYS A 97 0.96 14.38 -5.24
C LYS A 97 -0.18 13.78 -6.08
N ILE A 98 -0.53 12.52 -5.85
CA ILE A 98 -1.68 11.87 -6.51
C ILE A 98 -2.97 12.59 -6.13
N THR A 99 -3.15 12.86 -4.83
CA THR A 99 -4.31 13.58 -4.30
C THR A 99 -4.45 14.95 -4.93
N ASP A 100 -3.34 15.69 -5.07
CA ASP A 100 -3.36 17.02 -5.69
C ASP A 100 -3.83 16.99 -7.14
N VAL A 101 -3.32 16.05 -7.94
CA VAL A 101 -3.75 15.89 -9.33
C VAL A 101 -5.22 15.45 -9.39
N SER A 102 -5.61 14.44 -8.60
CA SER A 102 -6.97 13.91 -8.61
C SER A 102 -8.02 14.93 -8.19
N LEU A 103 -7.80 15.66 -7.09
CA LEU A 103 -8.77 16.62 -6.56
C LEU A 103 -8.74 17.94 -7.34
N ASN A 104 -7.57 18.52 -7.61
CA ASN A 104 -7.50 19.89 -8.15
C ASN A 104 -7.55 19.94 -9.69
N ASP A 105 -6.88 19.02 -10.38
CA ASP A 105 -6.81 19.05 -11.85
C ASP A 105 -8.01 18.37 -12.49
N TYR A 106 -8.56 17.35 -11.81
CA TYR A 106 -9.59 16.48 -12.35
C TYR A 106 -10.90 16.45 -11.56
N ASN A 107 -10.95 17.05 -10.36
CA ASN A 107 -12.13 17.10 -9.50
C ASN A 107 -12.76 15.70 -9.26
N TRP A 108 -11.92 14.69 -9.07
CA TRP A 108 -12.34 13.34 -8.72
C TRP A 108 -12.54 13.25 -7.22
N SER A 109 -13.62 12.64 -6.77
CA SER A 109 -13.85 12.37 -5.35
C SER A 109 -13.08 11.14 -4.89
N ILE A 110 -12.46 11.22 -3.71
CA ILE A 110 -11.71 10.13 -3.07
C ILE A 110 -12.47 9.72 -1.82
N ASN A 111 -12.88 8.45 -1.74
CA ASN A 111 -13.72 7.96 -0.64
C ASN A 111 -12.97 7.07 0.35
N ARG A 112 -11.78 6.57 0.00
CA ARG A 112 -11.02 5.65 0.83
C ARG A 112 -9.53 5.72 0.53
N VAL A 113 -8.73 5.53 1.58
CA VAL A 113 -7.27 5.52 1.53
C VAL A 113 -6.75 4.25 2.21
N GLY A 114 -5.75 3.62 1.59
CA GLY A 114 -5.05 2.46 2.13
C GLY A 114 -3.54 2.62 2.06
N LEU A 115 -2.85 2.17 3.09
CA LEU A 115 -1.39 2.08 3.16
C LEU A 115 -1.00 0.66 3.54
N VAL A 116 -0.22 0.00 2.68
CA VAL A 116 0.23 -1.37 2.86
C VAL A 116 1.75 -1.41 2.88
N ILE A 117 2.31 -2.09 3.87
CA ILE A 117 3.74 -2.32 4.01
C ILE A 117 4.00 -3.82 4.04
N ASN A 118 4.96 -4.26 3.22
CA ASN A 118 5.53 -5.59 3.30
C ASN A 118 6.98 -5.47 3.76
N ALA A 119 7.30 -6.12 4.87
CA ALA A 119 8.63 -6.18 5.44
C ALA A 119 9.06 -7.64 5.65
N LYS A 120 10.37 -7.86 5.70
CA LYS A 120 10.98 -9.16 5.87
C LYS A 120 12.01 -9.09 6.98
N LYS A 121 11.89 -9.96 7.97
CA LYS A 121 12.85 -10.12 9.07
C LYS A 121 13.53 -11.48 8.91
N GLU A 122 14.86 -11.48 8.87
CA GLU A 122 15.67 -12.69 8.86
C GLU A 122 16.01 -13.12 10.29
N PHE A 123 15.94 -14.41 10.55
CA PHE A 123 16.23 -15.04 11.82
C PHE A 123 17.50 -15.87 11.67
N ASN A 124 18.41 -15.74 12.65
CA ASN A 124 19.60 -16.61 12.71
C ASN A 124 19.21 -18.08 12.96
N ASN A 125 18.03 -18.28 13.55
CA ASN A 125 17.41 -19.57 13.81
C ASN A 125 16.11 -19.69 12.98
N ASN A 126 15.29 -20.68 13.32
CA ASN A 126 14.01 -20.95 12.66
C ASN A 126 12.93 -19.93 13.06
N ALA A 127 12.41 -19.17 12.09
CA ALA A 127 11.33 -18.19 12.25
C ALA A 127 9.98 -18.82 12.65
N LEU A 128 9.79 -20.12 12.40
CA LEU A 128 8.62 -20.86 12.88
C LEU A 128 8.60 -20.91 14.41
N LYS A 129 9.78 -21.11 15.04
CA LYS A 129 9.90 -21.12 16.51
C LYS A 129 9.56 -19.77 17.14
N PHE A 130 9.83 -18.68 16.42
CA PHE A 130 9.42 -17.35 16.87
C PHE A 130 7.90 -17.25 16.97
N LEU A 131 7.17 -17.70 15.94
CA LEU A 131 5.71 -17.69 16.00
C LEU A 131 5.17 -18.63 17.10
N ASP A 132 5.80 -19.78 17.30
CA ASP A 132 5.42 -20.70 18.39
C ASP A 132 5.57 -20.06 19.76
N LYS A 133 6.73 -19.47 20.03
CA LYS A 133 7.04 -18.86 21.33
C LYS A 133 6.08 -17.73 21.69
N HIS A 134 5.66 -16.93 20.70
CA HIS A 134 4.97 -15.67 20.94
C HIS A 134 3.48 -15.69 20.63
N TYR A 135 3.00 -16.63 19.81
CA TYR A 135 1.65 -16.53 19.27
C TYR A 135 0.88 -17.85 19.18
N PHE A 136 1.54 -19.00 19.14
CA PHE A 136 0.84 -20.30 19.18
C PHE A 136 0.99 -20.98 20.54
N SER A 137 -0.04 -21.69 20.99
CA SER A 137 0.12 -22.63 22.10
C SER A 137 0.90 -23.86 21.60
N ASN A 138 1.87 -24.35 22.37
CA ASN A 138 2.90 -25.40 22.07
C ASN A 138 2.44 -26.79 21.55
N ASN A 139 1.28 -26.92 20.87
CA ASN A 139 0.67 -28.18 20.42
C ASN A 139 0.60 -28.30 18.89
N LEU A 140 1.56 -27.75 18.17
CA LEU A 140 1.59 -27.79 16.70
C LEU A 140 2.45 -28.95 16.17
N GLN A 141 2.19 -29.39 14.94
CA GLN A 141 2.75 -30.63 14.39
C GLN A 141 4.26 -30.51 14.14
N SER A 142 5.00 -31.60 14.40
CA SER A 142 6.48 -31.62 14.35
C SER A 142 7.12 -31.44 12.96
N GLN A 143 6.32 -31.30 11.89
CA GLN A 143 6.80 -31.25 10.50
C GLN A 143 6.28 -30.03 9.71
N GLU A 144 5.83 -28.98 10.39
CA GLU A 144 5.33 -27.78 9.74
C GLU A 144 6.46 -27.04 9.01
N LYS A 145 6.27 -26.79 7.71
CA LYS A 145 7.22 -26.03 6.87
C LYS A 145 6.91 -24.52 6.85
N GLN A 146 5.75 -24.13 7.36
CA GLN A 146 5.23 -22.78 7.28
C GLN A 146 4.20 -22.54 8.38
N LYS A 147 4.20 -21.34 8.95
CA LYS A 147 3.20 -20.86 9.91
C LYS A 147 2.74 -19.48 9.54
N GLU A 148 1.44 -19.23 9.70
CA GLU A 148 0.82 -17.96 9.37
C GLU A 148 -0.16 -17.52 10.44
N ILE A 149 -0.17 -16.23 10.73
CA ILE A 149 -1.13 -15.58 11.63
C ILE A 149 -1.66 -14.35 10.93
N HIS A 150 -2.98 -14.25 10.85
CA HIS A 150 -3.68 -13.07 10.36
C HIS A 150 -4.54 -12.51 11.49
N SER A 151 -4.35 -11.23 11.80
CA SER A 151 -5.14 -10.52 12.79
C SER A 151 -5.74 -9.27 12.14
N LEU A 152 -7.05 -9.10 12.29
CA LEU A 152 -7.73 -7.84 12.01
C LEU A 152 -7.85 -7.08 13.33
N ILE A 153 -7.34 -5.87 13.33
CA ILE A 153 -7.47 -4.91 14.41
C ILE A 153 -8.37 -3.79 13.87
N GLU A 154 -9.55 -3.66 14.47
CA GLU A 154 -10.43 -2.52 14.22
C GLU A 154 -9.92 -1.33 15.01
N ASP A 155 -9.84 -0.18 14.35
CA ASP A 155 -9.37 1.07 14.92
C ASP A 155 -10.24 2.22 14.40
N VAL A 156 -10.08 3.38 15.00
CA VAL A 156 -10.80 4.59 14.62
C VAL A 156 -9.80 5.71 14.38
N TRP A 157 -10.01 6.46 13.31
CA TRP A 157 -9.32 7.71 13.05
C TRP A 157 -10.38 8.80 12.94
N GLU A 158 -10.39 9.71 13.92
CA GLU A 158 -11.48 10.68 14.13
C GLU A 158 -12.81 9.95 14.33
N ASP A 159 -13.75 10.05 13.39
CA ASP A 159 -15.01 9.31 13.41
C ASP A 159 -15.07 8.20 12.34
N GLU A 160 -13.96 7.98 11.64
CA GLU A 160 -13.86 7.03 10.54
C GLU A 160 -13.34 5.67 11.01
N LYS A 161 -13.99 4.61 10.53
CA LYS A 161 -13.56 3.24 10.82
C LYS A 161 -12.32 2.90 10.00
N VAL A 162 -11.34 2.29 10.66
CA VAL A 162 -10.09 1.84 10.05
C VAL A 162 -9.91 0.35 10.28
N ASN A 163 -9.65 -0.40 9.22
CA ASN A 163 -9.20 -1.78 9.30
C ASN A 163 -7.68 -1.81 9.28
N GLN A 164 -7.08 -2.51 10.24
CA GLN A 164 -5.66 -2.81 10.25
C GLN A 164 -5.43 -4.32 10.27
N TRP A 165 -4.97 -4.85 9.15
CA TRP A 165 -4.53 -6.23 9.05
C TRP A 165 -3.05 -6.35 9.36
N LEU A 166 -2.72 -7.19 10.34
CA LEU A 166 -1.36 -7.70 10.56
C LEU A 166 -1.30 -9.15 10.10
N ARG A 167 -0.38 -9.44 9.17
CA ARG A 167 -0.12 -10.81 8.69
C ARG A 167 1.34 -11.16 8.91
N LEU A 168 1.57 -12.21 9.68
CA LEU A 168 2.88 -12.75 9.97
C LEU A 168 2.99 -14.13 9.32
N LYS A 169 3.92 -14.30 8.38
CA LYS A 169 4.14 -15.55 7.66
C LYS A 169 5.60 -15.97 7.80
N ALA A 170 5.82 -17.04 8.55
CA ALA A 170 7.14 -17.61 8.74
C ALA A 170 7.39 -18.78 7.78
N ASN A 171 8.56 -18.80 7.15
CA ASN A 171 9.10 -19.92 6.38
C ASN A 171 10.60 -20.06 6.64
N ASP A 172 11.05 -21.24 7.05
CA ASP A 172 12.44 -21.51 7.44
C ASP A 172 13.03 -20.43 8.36
N ASN A 173 13.87 -19.55 7.84
CA ASN A 173 14.57 -18.49 8.58
C ASN A 173 14.00 -17.09 8.35
N TYR A 174 12.88 -16.96 7.64
CA TYR A 174 12.30 -15.66 7.31
C TYR A 174 10.90 -15.49 7.88
N LEU A 175 10.64 -14.28 8.37
CA LEU A 175 9.32 -13.81 8.72
C LEU A 175 8.94 -12.70 7.75
N ASN A 176 7.92 -12.95 6.93
CA ASN A 176 7.26 -11.93 6.13
C ASN A 176 6.17 -11.28 6.98
N ILE A 177 6.18 -9.96 7.01
CA ILE A 177 5.32 -9.12 7.82
C ILE A 177 4.56 -8.23 6.84
N VAL A 178 3.23 -8.35 6.82
CA VAL A 178 2.37 -7.43 6.07
C VAL A 178 1.53 -6.65 7.07
N VAL A 179 1.58 -5.33 6.97
CA VAL A 179 0.67 -4.44 7.67
C VAL A 179 -0.13 -3.67 6.63
N ASP A 180 -1.44 -3.86 6.61
CA ASP A 180 -2.37 -3.18 5.71
C ASP A 180 -3.34 -2.37 6.55
N ARG A 181 -3.25 -1.05 6.46
CA ARG A 181 -4.10 -0.12 7.19
C ARG A 181 -4.92 0.70 6.19
N ASN A 182 -6.24 0.56 6.23
CA ASN A 182 -7.14 1.19 5.29
C ASN A 182 -8.42 1.69 5.96
N LEU A 183 -8.93 2.82 5.48
CA LEU A 183 -10.28 3.25 5.82
C LEU A 183 -11.28 2.17 5.38
N VAL A 184 -12.31 1.92 6.18
CA VAL A 184 -13.40 1.02 5.80
C VAL A 184 -14.17 1.63 4.61
N PRO A 185 -14.64 0.82 3.64
CA PRO A 185 -15.45 1.30 2.54
C PRO A 185 -16.67 2.07 3.03
N ASP A 186 -16.86 3.25 2.47
CA ASP A 186 -18.01 4.12 2.65
C ASP A 186 -18.15 4.93 1.36
N ASP A 187 -19.20 4.63 0.58
CA ASP A 187 -19.41 5.24 -0.74
C ASP A 187 -19.91 6.68 -0.63
N ASP A 188 -20.44 7.08 0.53
CA ASP A 188 -20.91 8.44 0.78
C ASP A 188 -19.78 9.36 1.27
N ARG A 189 -18.59 8.81 1.55
CA ARG A 189 -17.42 9.57 2.00
C ARG A 189 -16.81 10.37 0.85
N ASP A 190 -16.53 11.64 1.09
CA ASP A 190 -15.72 12.50 0.22
C ASP A 190 -14.60 13.14 1.05
N LEU A 191 -13.40 12.59 0.92
CA LEU A 191 -12.24 13.01 1.71
C LEU A 191 -11.63 14.28 1.13
N SER A 192 -11.44 15.28 1.98
CA SER A 192 -10.68 16.46 1.62
C SER A 192 -9.18 16.16 1.50
N LYS A 193 -8.44 17.09 0.89
CA LYS A 193 -6.98 17.01 0.82
C LYS A 193 -6.34 16.87 2.20
N SER A 194 -6.80 17.62 3.21
CA SER A 194 -6.26 17.55 4.57
C SER A 194 -6.50 16.18 5.20
N ASP A 195 -7.68 15.62 5.00
CA ASP A 195 -8.07 14.32 5.56
C ASP A 195 -7.14 13.21 5.07
N ILE A 196 -6.91 13.17 3.75
CA ILE A 196 -6.03 12.19 3.12
C ILE A 196 -4.59 12.33 3.65
N PHE A 197 -4.11 13.57 3.80
CA PHE A 197 -2.74 13.85 4.20
C PHE A 197 -2.51 13.42 5.66
N GLN A 198 -3.41 13.82 6.55
CA GLN A 198 -3.36 13.48 7.96
C GLN A 198 -3.51 11.97 8.18
N TYR A 199 -4.45 11.32 7.48
CA TYR A 199 -4.62 9.87 7.56
C TYR A 199 -3.35 9.12 7.16
N LEU A 200 -2.69 9.52 6.06
CA LEU A 200 -1.46 8.89 5.59
C LEU A 200 -0.30 9.07 6.57
N GLU A 201 -0.14 10.26 7.16
CA GLU A 201 0.88 10.54 8.17
C GLU A 201 0.67 9.68 9.41
N ILE A 202 -0.52 9.71 10.00
CA ILE A 202 -0.85 8.92 11.20
C ILE A 202 -0.71 7.42 10.92
N SER A 203 -1.21 6.95 9.77
CA SER A 203 -1.10 5.54 9.38
C SER A 203 0.34 5.12 9.20
N SER A 204 1.19 6.00 8.66
CA SER A 204 2.61 5.71 8.48
C SER A 204 3.33 5.52 9.82
N GLU A 205 3.03 6.35 10.82
CA GLU A 205 3.61 6.24 12.16
C GLU A 205 3.09 5.00 12.90
N LYS A 206 1.78 4.74 12.86
CA LYS A 206 1.19 3.52 13.44
C LYS A 206 1.79 2.25 12.86
N ILE A 207 2.01 2.18 11.54
CA ILE A 207 2.62 0.99 10.93
C ILE A 207 4.09 0.84 11.35
N LYS A 208 4.86 1.95 11.40
CA LYS A 208 6.25 1.91 11.91
C LYS A 208 6.28 1.36 13.33
N GLU A 209 5.40 1.86 14.21
CA GLU A 209 5.27 1.41 15.59
C GLU A 209 4.98 -0.10 15.67
N ILE A 210 4.03 -0.60 14.87
CA ILE A 210 3.69 -2.04 14.83
C ILE A 210 4.91 -2.89 14.45
N ILE A 211 5.65 -2.48 13.43
CA ILE A 211 6.83 -3.22 12.95
C ILE A 211 7.94 -3.18 14.02
N SER A 212 8.14 -2.03 14.67
CA SER A 212 9.14 -1.85 15.74
C SER A 212 8.78 -2.59 17.04
N ASN A 213 7.49 -2.74 17.34
CA ASN A 213 7.00 -3.42 18.55
C ASN A 213 6.88 -4.94 18.39
N LEU A 214 7.18 -5.50 17.21
CA LEU A 214 7.25 -6.96 17.06
C LEU A 214 8.31 -7.52 18.01
N PRO A 215 8.02 -8.61 18.75
CA PRO A 215 8.97 -9.17 19.69
C PRO A 215 10.33 -9.45 19.06
N ASP A 216 11.38 -9.29 19.87
CA ASP A 216 12.73 -9.69 19.51
C ASP A 216 12.90 -11.22 19.54
N GLN A 217 14.00 -11.68 18.90
CA GLN A 217 14.32 -13.10 18.74
C GLN A 217 14.49 -13.80 20.10
#